data_AF-A0ABD5W793-F1
#
_entry.id   AF-A0ABD5W793-F1
#
_cell.length_a   1.000
_cell.length_b   1.000
_cell.length_c   1.000
_cell.angle_alpha   90.00
_cell.angle_beta   90.00
_cell.angle_gamma   90.00
#
_symmetry.space_group_name_H-M   'P 1'
#
loop_
_entity.id
_entity.type
_entity.pdbx_description
1 polymer ?
#
loop_
_entity_poly.entity_id
_entity_poly.type
_entity_poly.pdbx_seq_one_letter_code
_entity_poly.pdbx_strand_id
1 'polypeptide(L)'
;MADEPASSEKSTADEETPPPEDSRVGEEREVTLPEDVQKYEKFQKIDDSTYDRANEFLRERTYITAREWAIARLCADFRTETGVEMTKIGENLPHLVPFMTDTYSPQAVNQARSSFEEKVRTAGATFLYGAMSDFFTAEELDDVMYEATEVAKFLLEIEGVDLTVEEELEAEDRISEVMRDVREHSVELRHDEVCCPECGHEFDASETSE
;
A
#
# COMPACT_ATOMS: atom_id res chain seq x y z
N MET A 1 64.98 11.67 -16.55
CA MET A 1 65.80 12.67 -17.26
C MET A 1 66.24 12.06 -18.57
N ALA A 2 65.86 12.71 -19.68
CA ALA A 2 66.33 12.55 -21.07
C ALA A 2 66.14 11.14 -21.70
N ASP A 3 65.82 10.95 -22.97
CA ASP A 3 65.86 11.84 -24.13
C ASP A 3 64.94 11.25 -25.20
N GLU A 4 64.24 12.13 -25.91
CA GLU A 4 63.55 11.82 -27.17
C GLU A 4 64.59 11.58 -28.29
N PRO A 5 64.20 11.00 -29.42
CA PRO A 5 64.47 11.77 -30.63
C PRO A 5 63.33 11.77 -31.65
N ALA A 6 63.29 12.89 -32.36
CA ALA A 6 62.30 13.34 -33.32
C ALA A 6 62.42 12.75 -34.74
N SER A 7 61.31 12.94 -35.47
CA SER A 7 61.23 13.38 -36.88
C SER A 7 60.81 12.34 -37.93
N SER A 8 59.68 12.56 -38.60
CA SER A 8 59.64 12.92 -40.05
C SER A 8 58.20 12.95 -40.62
N GLU A 9 57.79 14.15 -41.00
CA GLU A 9 56.96 14.59 -42.14
C GLU A 9 55.95 13.65 -42.88
N LYS A 10 54.67 14.09 -42.85
CA LYS A 10 53.79 14.48 -43.97
C LYS A 10 53.31 13.41 -44.99
N SER A 11 52.00 13.15 -45.02
CA SER A 11 51.21 13.18 -46.27
C SER A 11 49.69 13.24 -46.03
N THR A 12 49.03 14.02 -46.88
CA THR A 12 47.61 14.35 -46.97
C THR A 12 46.78 13.20 -47.55
N ALA A 13 45.59 12.95 -47.03
CA ALA A 13 44.47 12.40 -47.79
C ALA A 13 43.14 12.83 -47.13
N ASP A 14 42.41 13.66 -47.87
CA ASP A 14 40.99 13.96 -47.72
C ASP A 14 40.19 12.65 -47.85
N GLU A 15 39.38 12.29 -46.84
CA GLU A 15 38.33 11.29 -47.02
C GLU A 15 37.06 11.74 -46.29
N GLU A 16 36.11 12.17 -47.12
CA GLU A 16 34.78 12.67 -46.83
C GLU A 16 33.96 11.61 -46.10
N THR A 17 33.63 11.85 -44.82
CA THR A 17 32.79 10.94 -44.02
C THR A 17 31.30 11.28 -44.25
N PRO A 18 30.44 10.31 -44.60
CA PRO A 18 29.02 10.56 -44.84
C PRO A 18 28.28 10.89 -43.52
N PRO A 19 27.15 11.63 -43.59
CA PRO A 19 26.43 12.07 -42.40
C PRO A 19 25.80 10.88 -41.65
N PRO A 20 25.60 10.99 -40.32
CA PRO A 20 25.02 9.92 -39.53
C PRO A 20 23.53 9.72 -39.89
N GLU A 21 23.15 8.46 -40.04
CA GLU A 21 21.78 8.03 -40.31
C GLU A 21 20.83 8.47 -39.18
N ASP A 22 19.84 9.22 -39.62
CA ASP A 22 18.45 9.31 -39.17
C ASP A 22 18.15 8.73 -37.78
N SER A 23 17.93 9.65 -36.84
CA SER A 23 17.30 9.39 -35.56
C SER A 23 15.97 8.68 -35.79
N ARG A 24 15.90 7.40 -35.38
CA ARG A 24 14.64 6.69 -35.23
C ARG A 24 13.75 7.50 -34.30
N VAL A 25 12.81 8.24 -34.89
CA VAL A 25 11.65 8.78 -34.21
C VAL A 25 10.96 7.58 -33.58
N GLY A 26 10.96 7.52 -32.24
CA GLY A 26 10.14 6.58 -31.52
C GLY A 26 8.69 6.86 -31.90
N GLU A 27 8.13 5.99 -32.74
CA GLU A 27 6.68 5.93 -32.88
C GLU A 27 6.14 5.54 -31.51
N GLU A 28 5.64 6.54 -30.77
CA GLU A 28 4.69 6.32 -29.69
C GLU A 28 3.50 5.58 -30.32
N ARG A 29 3.55 4.25 -30.29
CA ARG A 29 2.36 3.43 -30.58
C ARG A 29 1.32 3.87 -29.56
N GLU A 30 0.26 4.52 -30.02
CA GLU A 30 -0.97 4.65 -29.25
C GLU A 30 -1.41 3.23 -28.87
N VAL A 31 -1.07 2.82 -27.65
CA VAL A 31 -1.53 1.56 -27.08
C VAL A 31 -3.02 1.74 -26.83
N THR A 32 -3.84 1.21 -27.75
CA THR A 32 -5.29 1.15 -27.53
C THR A 32 -5.56 0.22 -26.36
N LEU A 33 -5.74 0.80 -25.17
CA LEU A 33 -6.06 0.07 -23.95
C LEU A 33 -7.40 -0.67 -24.12
N PRO A 34 -7.58 -1.87 -23.54
CA PRO A 34 -8.87 -2.55 -23.51
C PRO A 34 -9.97 -1.65 -22.90
N GLU A 35 -11.20 -1.68 -23.44
CA GLU A 35 -12.32 -0.80 -23.00
C GLU A 35 -12.65 -0.93 -21.51
N ASP A 36 -12.41 -2.10 -20.93
CA ASP A 36 -12.57 -2.35 -19.51
C ASP A 36 -11.45 -1.71 -18.69
N VAL A 37 -10.22 -1.64 -19.21
CA VAL A 37 -9.07 -0.95 -18.57
C VAL A 37 -9.22 0.57 -18.66
N GLN A 38 -9.76 1.10 -19.77
CA GLN A 38 -9.98 2.53 -19.97
C GLN A 38 -10.94 3.16 -18.95
N LYS A 39 -11.85 2.36 -18.38
CA LYS A 39 -12.83 2.84 -17.39
C LYS A 39 -12.22 3.21 -16.04
N TYR A 40 -10.95 2.87 -15.78
CA TYR A 40 -10.32 3.09 -14.48
C TYR A 40 -9.48 4.37 -14.47
N GLU A 41 -10.19 5.51 -14.40
CA GLU A 41 -9.57 6.85 -14.38
C GLU A 41 -8.88 7.20 -13.05
N LYS A 42 -9.28 6.57 -11.93
CA LYS A 42 -8.81 7.00 -10.60
C LYS A 42 -7.30 6.83 -10.40
N PHE A 43 -6.69 5.80 -10.98
CA PHE A 43 -5.25 5.58 -10.84
C PHE A 43 -4.43 6.32 -11.90
N GLN A 44 -5.02 6.64 -13.06
CA GLN A 44 -4.40 7.57 -14.01
C GLN A 44 -4.21 8.96 -13.40
N LYS A 45 -4.96 9.31 -12.35
CA LYS A 45 -4.80 10.56 -11.60
C LYS A 45 -3.67 10.52 -10.57
N ILE A 46 -3.10 9.35 -10.25
CA ILE A 46 -1.96 9.25 -9.34
C ILE A 46 -0.70 9.60 -10.12
N ASP A 47 -0.31 10.87 -10.05
CA ASP A 47 0.95 11.34 -10.59
C ASP A 47 2.15 10.96 -9.69
N ASP A 48 3.36 11.19 -10.19
CA ASP A 48 4.60 10.87 -9.46
C ASP A 48 4.68 11.58 -8.10
N SER A 49 4.10 12.78 -7.97
CA SER A 49 4.11 13.55 -6.72
C SER A 49 3.16 12.96 -5.66
N THR A 50 2.01 12.46 -6.11
CA THR A 50 1.03 11.74 -5.28
C THR A 50 1.61 10.41 -4.82
N TYR A 51 2.34 9.73 -5.70
CA TYR A 51 3.09 8.53 -5.34
C TYR A 51 4.17 8.79 -4.30
N ASP A 52 5.01 9.82 -4.46
CA ASP A 52 6.07 10.12 -3.49
C ASP A 52 5.47 10.38 -2.10
N ARG A 53 4.37 11.14 -2.04
CA ARG A 53 3.59 11.39 -0.81
C ARG A 53 3.04 10.09 -0.23
N ALA A 54 2.46 9.22 -1.05
CA ALA A 54 1.94 7.91 -0.61
C ALA A 54 3.05 6.98 -0.11
N ASN A 55 4.19 6.94 -0.81
CA ASN A 55 5.30 6.06 -0.49
C ASN A 55 6.01 6.46 0.81
N GLU A 56 6.23 7.76 1.03
CA GLU A 56 6.73 8.29 2.31
C GLU A 56 5.74 7.95 3.44
N PHE A 57 4.46 8.26 3.25
CA PHE A 57 3.44 8.03 4.27
C PHE A 57 3.28 6.54 4.64
N LEU A 58 3.18 5.66 3.63
CA LEU A 58 3.06 4.22 3.85
C LEU A 58 4.27 3.65 4.59
N ARG A 59 5.48 4.14 4.27
CA ARG A 59 6.70 3.73 4.95
C ARG A 59 6.72 4.14 6.42
N GLU A 60 6.16 5.31 6.75
CA GLU A 60 6.14 5.83 8.11
C GLU A 60 5.04 5.21 8.97
N ARG A 61 3.87 4.93 8.38
CA ARG A 61 2.65 4.59 9.13
C ARG A 61 2.18 3.15 8.98
N THR A 62 2.74 2.38 8.05
CA THR A 62 2.24 1.04 7.73
C THR A 62 3.37 0.04 7.45
N TYR A 63 3.01 -1.24 7.37
CA TYR A 63 3.92 -2.31 6.93
C TYR A 63 3.82 -2.62 5.43
N ILE A 64 2.95 -1.93 4.69
CA ILE A 64 2.73 -2.17 3.26
C ILE A 64 3.60 -1.21 2.44
N THR A 65 4.09 -1.67 1.30
CA THR A 65 4.80 -0.84 0.33
C THR A 65 3.81 -0.14 -0.60
N ALA A 66 4.22 0.97 -1.22
CA ALA A 66 3.40 1.64 -2.22
C ALA A 66 3.01 0.73 -3.40
N ARG A 67 3.86 -0.23 -3.76
CA ARG A 67 3.54 -1.23 -4.79
C ARG A 67 2.45 -2.20 -4.36
N GLU A 68 2.53 -2.71 -3.14
CA GLU A 68 1.50 -3.60 -2.59
C GLU A 68 0.17 -2.89 -2.44
N TRP A 69 0.18 -1.64 -1.97
CA TRP A 69 -1.02 -0.79 -1.87
C TRP A 69 -1.68 -0.60 -3.24
N ALA A 70 -0.94 -0.12 -4.25
CA ALA A 70 -1.50 0.14 -5.57
C ALA A 70 -2.05 -1.14 -6.22
N ILE A 71 -1.33 -2.26 -6.14
CA ILE A 71 -1.79 -3.54 -6.70
C ILE A 71 -3.00 -4.08 -5.93
N ALA A 72 -3.00 -4.05 -4.59
CA ALA A 72 -4.12 -4.51 -3.78
C ALA A 72 -5.39 -3.71 -4.10
N ARG A 73 -5.25 -2.40 -4.30
CA ARG A 73 -6.38 -1.54 -4.67
C ARG A 73 -6.91 -1.87 -6.06
N LEU A 74 -6.04 -2.01 -7.06
CA LEU A 74 -6.43 -2.47 -8.39
C LEU A 74 -7.14 -3.84 -8.32
N CYS A 75 -6.62 -4.77 -7.54
CA CYS A 75 -7.24 -6.09 -7.35
C CYS A 75 -8.62 -5.98 -6.70
N ALA A 76 -8.84 -5.02 -5.80
CA ALA A 76 -10.15 -4.78 -5.18
C ALA A 76 -11.17 -4.20 -6.18
N ASP A 77 -10.73 -3.35 -7.11
CA ASP A 77 -11.61 -2.71 -8.09
C ASP A 77 -11.94 -3.62 -9.28
N PHE A 78 -10.97 -4.45 -9.71
CA PHE A 78 -11.14 -5.36 -10.84
C PHE A 78 -11.88 -6.66 -10.48
N ARG A 79 -12.31 -6.86 -9.22
CA ARG A 79 -12.89 -8.13 -8.75
C ARG A 79 -13.97 -8.67 -9.71
N THR A 80 -13.60 -9.70 -10.46
CA THR A 80 -14.50 -10.58 -11.20
C THR A 80 -14.13 -12.04 -10.93
N GLU A 81 -15.00 -12.99 -11.27
CA GLU A 81 -14.88 -14.39 -10.80
C GLU A 81 -13.80 -15.24 -11.53
N THR A 82 -13.10 -14.71 -12.55
CA THR A 82 -12.53 -15.55 -13.61
C THR A 82 -11.00 -15.62 -13.71
N GLY A 83 -10.24 -14.88 -12.90
CA GLY A 83 -8.76 -14.90 -12.90
C GLY A 83 -8.10 -14.11 -14.05
N VAL A 84 -8.89 -13.63 -15.01
CA VAL A 84 -8.46 -12.78 -16.14
C VAL A 84 -7.96 -11.41 -15.66
N GLU A 85 -8.35 -11.01 -14.46
CA GLU A 85 -8.09 -9.71 -13.86
C GLU A 85 -6.60 -9.52 -13.58
N MET A 86 -5.92 -10.55 -13.08
CA MET A 86 -4.49 -10.49 -12.76
C MET A 86 -3.63 -10.24 -14.00
N THR A 87 -4.02 -10.85 -15.12
CA THR A 87 -3.37 -10.65 -16.41
C THR A 87 -3.62 -9.23 -16.92
N LYS A 88 -4.86 -8.75 -16.89
CA LYS A 88 -5.21 -7.39 -17.33
C LYS A 88 -4.49 -6.32 -16.51
N ILE A 89 -4.47 -6.46 -15.19
CA ILE A 89 -3.76 -5.55 -14.29
C ILE A 89 -2.27 -5.56 -14.62
N GLY A 90 -1.65 -6.74 -14.73
CA GLY A 90 -0.22 -6.87 -14.96
C GLY A 90 0.25 -6.30 -16.29
N GLU A 91 -0.48 -6.58 -17.38
CA GLU A 91 -0.14 -6.12 -18.74
C GLU A 91 -0.33 -4.60 -18.91
N ASN A 92 -1.25 -4.00 -18.16
CA ASN A 92 -1.57 -2.57 -18.29
C ASN A 92 -1.04 -1.73 -17.10
N LEU A 93 -0.20 -2.31 -16.24
CA LEU A 93 0.26 -1.67 -15.01
C LEU A 93 0.91 -0.29 -15.25
N PRO A 94 1.76 -0.07 -16.27
CA PRO A 94 2.33 1.26 -16.55
C PRO A 94 1.31 2.31 -16.95
N HIS A 95 0.16 1.90 -17.49
CA HIS A 95 -0.93 2.81 -17.85
C HIS A 95 -1.88 3.05 -16.68
N LEU A 96 -2.07 2.04 -15.83
CA LEU A 96 -2.92 2.14 -14.65
C LEU A 96 -2.21 2.93 -13.55
N VAL A 97 -0.92 2.72 -13.34
CA VAL A 97 -0.12 3.26 -12.24
C VAL A 97 1.17 3.83 -12.84
N PRO A 98 1.20 5.13 -13.20
CA PRO A 98 2.28 5.71 -14.00
C PRO A 98 3.70 5.52 -13.45
N PHE A 99 3.86 5.46 -12.13
CA PHE A 99 5.16 5.21 -11.49
C PHE A 99 5.64 3.74 -11.61
N MET A 100 4.75 2.80 -11.95
CA MET A 100 5.08 1.40 -12.22
C MET A 100 5.40 1.22 -13.71
N THR A 101 6.60 1.62 -14.13
CA THR A 101 6.99 1.65 -15.55
C THR A 101 7.03 0.29 -16.25
N ASP A 102 7.08 -0.81 -15.49
CA ASP A 102 7.15 -2.17 -16.01
C ASP A 102 5.82 -2.92 -15.90
N THR A 103 5.52 -3.76 -16.89
CA THR A 103 4.42 -4.72 -16.82
C THR A 103 4.73 -5.86 -15.86
N TYR A 104 3.73 -6.38 -15.15
CA TYR A 104 3.88 -7.46 -14.18
C TYR A 104 3.24 -8.74 -14.72
N SER A 105 3.80 -9.89 -14.35
CA SER A 105 3.13 -11.17 -14.62
C SER A 105 1.89 -11.32 -13.73
N PRO A 106 0.88 -12.13 -14.15
CA PRO A 106 -0.29 -12.40 -13.30
C PRO A 106 0.09 -12.95 -11.92
N GLN A 107 1.16 -13.76 -11.85
CA GLN A 107 1.70 -14.30 -10.61
C GLN A 107 2.27 -13.20 -9.71
N ALA A 108 2.97 -12.22 -10.28
CA ALA A 108 3.52 -11.11 -9.51
C ALA A 108 2.41 -10.22 -8.92
N VAL A 109 1.35 -9.95 -9.70
CA VAL A 109 0.16 -9.23 -9.23
C VAL A 109 -0.50 -9.98 -8.07
N ASN A 110 -0.76 -11.28 -8.21
CA ASN A 110 -1.38 -12.07 -7.16
C ASN A 110 -0.50 -12.21 -5.91
N GLN A 111 0.83 -12.26 -6.07
CA GLN A 111 1.77 -12.26 -4.94
C GLN A 111 1.71 -10.94 -4.15
N ALA A 112 1.69 -9.79 -4.83
CA ALA A 112 1.56 -8.50 -4.18
C ALA A 112 0.23 -8.37 -3.41
N ARG A 113 -0.89 -8.81 -4.02
CA ARG A 113 -2.20 -8.88 -3.34
C ARG A 113 -2.14 -9.78 -2.10
N SER A 114 -1.57 -10.99 -2.24
CA SER A 114 -1.49 -11.95 -1.13
C SER A 114 -0.62 -11.43 0.01
N SER A 115 0.49 -10.75 -0.31
CA SER A 115 1.37 -10.10 0.68
C SER A 115 0.63 -9.03 1.47
N PHE A 116 -0.16 -8.18 0.79
CA PHE A 116 -1.03 -7.21 1.45
C PHE A 116 -2.03 -7.89 2.42
N GLU A 117 -2.75 -8.93 1.94
CA GLU A 117 -3.72 -9.65 2.76
C GLU A 117 -3.09 -10.34 3.98
N GLU A 118 -1.89 -10.91 3.82
CA GLU A 118 -1.14 -11.53 4.91
C GLU A 118 -0.70 -10.51 5.97
N LYS A 119 -0.24 -9.33 5.54
CA LYS A 119 0.13 -8.22 6.44
C LYS A 119 -1.08 -7.72 7.22
N VAL A 120 -2.22 -7.52 6.56
CA VAL A 120 -3.48 -7.12 7.23
C VAL A 120 -3.90 -8.16 8.26
N ARG A 121 -3.88 -9.45 7.89
CA ARG A 121 -4.24 -10.55 8.82
C ARG A 121 -3.31 -10.58 10.04
N THR A 122 -2.01 -10.44 9.80
CA THR A 122 -0.99 -10.49 10.87
C THR A 122 -1.12 -9.28 11.80
N ALA A 123 -1.29 -8.08 11.25
CA ALA A 123 -1.51 -6.86 12.01
C ALA A 123 -2.80 -6.95 12.84
N GLY A 124 -3.91 -7.40 12.25
CA GLY A 124 -5.18 -7.58 12.94
C GLY A 124 -5.10 -8.59 14.08
N ALA A 125 -4.45 -9.75 13.86
CA ALA A 125 -4.22 -10.72 14.93
C ALA A 125 -3.37 -10.16 16.07
N THR A 126 -2.33 -9.38 15.74
CA THR A 126 -1.44 -8.77 16.74
C THR A 126 -2.15 -7.68 17.54
N PHE A 127 -2.93 -6.83 16.87
CA PHE A 127 -3.76 -5.80 17.49
C PHE A 127 -4.78 -6.42 18.45
N LEU A 128 -5.58 -7.40 17.97
CA LEU A 128 -6.59 -8.05 18.80
C LEU A 128 -5.98 -8.78 19.99
N TYR A 129 -4.84 -9.44 19.82
CA TYR A 129 -4.13 -10.04 20.94
C TYR A 129 -3.75 -9.00 22.00
N GLY A 130 -3.23 -7.84 21.59
CA GLY A 130 -2.92 -6.74 22.51
C GLY A 130 -4.16 -6.19 23.22
N ALA A 131 -5.25 -5.96 22.48
CA ALA A 131 -6.52 -5.51 23.02
C ALA A 131 -7.12 -6.51 24.03
N MET A 132 -6.99 -7.81 23.76
CA MET A 132 -7.50 -8.90 24.60
C MET A 132 -6.58 -9.28 25.77
N SER A 133 -5.34 -8.81 25.82
CA SER A 133 -4.34 -9.18 26.85
C SER A 133 -4.02 -8.06 27.84
N ASP A 134 -4.85 -7.02 27.92
CA ASP A 134 -4.64 -5.81 28.74
C ASP A 134 -3.30 -5.11 28.49
N PHE A 135 -2.76 -5.20 27.26
CA PHE A 135 -1.56 -4.43 26.90
C PHE A 135 -1.86 -2.95 26.66
N PHE A 136 -3.12 -2.64 26.38
CA PHE A 136 -3.64 -1.29 26.19
C PHE A 136 -4.79 -1.06 27.15
N THR A 137 -4.79 0.08 27.82
CA THR A 137 -5.97 0.62 28.50
C THR A 137 -7.06 1.00 27.48
N ALA A 138 -8.27 1.32 27.95
CA ALA A 138 -9.34 1.79 27.07
C ALA A 138 -8.94 3.06 26.29
N GLU A 139 -8.32 4.01 26.99
CA GLU A 139 -7.86 5.27 26.40
C GLU A 139 -6.76 5.04 25.35
N GLU A 140 -5.80 4.15 25.62
CA GLU A 140 -4.76 3.81 24.65
C GLU A 140 -5.31 3.05 23.43
N LEU A 141 -6.35 2.24 23.62
CA LEU A 141 -7.03 1.56 22.51
C LEU A 141 -7.77 2.58 21.63
N ASP A 142 -8.43 3.56 22.23
CA ASP A 142 -9.08 4.66 21.51
C ASP A 142 -8.04 5.47 20.71
N ASP A 143 -6.87 5.78 21.30
CA ASP A 143 -5.77 6.47 20.61
C ASP A 143 -5.26 5.68 19.39
N VAL A 144 -5.06 4.37 19.53
CA VAL A 144 -4.65 3.50 18.41
C VAL A 144 -5.69 3.52 17.29
N MET A 145 -6.97 3.53 17.65
CA MET A 145 -8.06 3.54 16.67
C MET A 145 -8.22 4.88 15.97
N TYR A 146 -8.04 5.97 16.70
CA TYR A 146 -7.97 7.30 16.13
C TYR A 146 -6.84 7.39 15.11
N GLU A 147 -5.61 6.97 15.48
CA GLU A 147 -4.47 6.97 14.57
C GLU A 147 -4.71 6.09 13.33
N ALA A 148 -5.25 4.88 13.52
CA ALA A 148 -5.56 3.97 12.41
C ALA A 148 -6.59 4.57 11.45
N THR A 149 -7.59 5.31 11.97
CA THR A 149 -8.62 5.97 11.17
C THR A 149 -8.04 7.15 10.38
N GLU A 150 -7.20 7.98 11.00
CA GLU A 150 -6.48 9.06 10.30
C GLU A 150 -5.60 8.52 9.17
N VAL A 151 -4.87 7.42 9.41
CA VAL A 151 -4.06 6.75 8.39
C VAL A 151 -4.92 6.24 7.24
N ALA A 152 -6.07 5.63 7.52
CA ALA A 152 -7.00 5.15 6.50
C ALA A 152 -7.59 6.32 5.67
N LYS A 153 -8.03 7.40 6.32
CA LYS A 153 -8.58 8.58 5.63
C LYS A 153 -7.56 9.22 4.69
N PHE A 154 -6.31 9.39 5.15
CA PHE A 154 -5.26 9.94 4.29
C PHE A 154 -4.99 9.07 3.06
N LEU A 155 -5.02 7.74 3.21
CA LEU A 155 -4.88 6.84 2.06
C LEU A 155 -6.07 6.93 1.10
N LEU A 156 -7.30 7.12 1.60
CA LEU A 156 -8.48 7.37 0.77
C LEU A 156 -8.41 8.71 0.03
N GLU A 157 -7.93 9.77 0.69
CA GLU A 157 -7.68 11.08 0.07
C GLU A 157 -6.68 10.96 -1.09
N ILE A 158 -5.58 10.22 -0.90
CA ILE A 158 -4.60 9.95 -1.95
C ILE A 158 -5.22 9.23 -3.16
N GLU A 159 -6.19 8.34 -2.91
CA GLU A 159 -6.94 7.65 -3.97
C GLU A 159 -7.93 8.55 -4.71
N GLY A 160 -8.06 9.82 -4.29
CA GLY A 160 -9.02 10.78 -4.82
C GLY A 160 -10.45 10.53 -4.33
N VAL A 161 -10.61 9.83 -3.19
CA VAL A 161 -11.89 9.73 -2.48
C VAL A 161 -12.01 10.96 -1.59
N ASP A 162 -12.92 11.87 -1.95
CA ASP A 162 -13.25 13.05 -1.15
C ASP A 162 -14.44 12.68 -0.25
N LEU A 163 -14.17 12.51 1.05
CA LEU A 163 -15.21 12.30 2.05
C LEU A 163 -15.65 13.67 2.55
N THR A 164 -16.96 13.90 2.60
CA THR A 164 -17.48 15.07 3.30
C THR A 164 -17.21 14.95 4.79
N VAL A 165 -17.09 16.08 5.50
CA VAL A 165 -16.91 16.09 6.97
C VAL A 165 -17.99 15.27 7.68
N GLU A 166 -19.23 15.25 7.16
CA GLU A 166 -20.31 14.44 7.71
C GLU A 166 -20.05 12.94 7.54
N GLU A 167 -19.59 12.51 6.35
CA GLU A 167 -19.20 11.11 6.10
C GLU A 167 -17.98 10.69 6.92
N GLU A 168 -17.01 11.58 7.14
CA GLU A 168 -15.86 11.31 8.01
C GLU A 168 -16.29 11.07 9.46
N LEU A 169 -17.12 11.95 10.02
CA LEU A 169 -17.63 11.82 11.39
C LEU A 169 -18.51 10.58 11.56
N GLU A 170 -19.37 10.28 10.59
CA GLU A 170 -20.19 9.06 10.63
C GLU A 170 -19.33 7.79 10.58
N ALA A 171 -18.24 7.78 9.81
CA ALA A 171 -17.33 6.64 9.76
C ALA A 171 -16.60 6.46 11.09
N GLU A 172 -16.12 7.54 11.69
CA GLU A 172 -15.47 7.55 13.01
C GLU A 172 -16.41 7.02 14.09
N ASP A 173 -17.64 7.55 14.18
CA ASP A 173 -18.63 7.14 15.18
C ASP A 173 -18.91 5.63 15.10
N ARG A 174 -19.08 5.09 13.89
CA ARG A 174 -19.32 3.65 13.68
C ARG A 174 -18.11 2.79 14.06
N ILE A 175 -16.90 3.25 13.74
CA ILE A 175 -15.66 2.52 14.09
C ILE A 175 -15.49 2.50 15.61
N SER A 176 -15.71 3.62 16.28
CA SER A 176 -15.66 3.73 17.74
C SER A 176 -16.71 2.85 18.43
N GLU A 177 -17.94 2.81 17.92
CA GLU A 177 -19.00 1.94 18.43
C GLU A 177 -18.59 0.45 18.36
N VAL A 178 -18.14 -0.01 17.18
CA VAL A 178 -17.69 -1.41 17.00
C VAL A 178 -16.53 -1.77 17.94
N MET A 179 -15.60 -0.85 18.18
CA MET A 179 -14.48 -1.13 19.08
C MET A 179 -14.87 -1.15 20.56
N ARG A 180 -15.85 -0.34 20.94
CA ARG A 180 -16.44 -0.43 22.27
C ARG A 180 -17.06 -1.81 22.50
N ASP A 181 -17.77 -2.34 21.51
CA ASP A 181 -18.35 -3.70 21.56
C ASP A 181 -17.27 -4.78 21.65
N VAL A 182 -16.19 -4.68 20.85
CA VAL A 182 -15.05 -5.61 20.92
C VAL A 182 -14.43 -5.60 22.31
N ARG A 183 -14.26 -4.41 22.92
CA ARG A 183 -13.73 -4.29 24.28
C ARG A 183 -14.66 -4.92 25.30
N GLU A 184 -15.96 -4.61 25.25
CA GLU A 184 -16.96 -5.17 26.16
C GLU A 184 -16.94 -6.71 26.14
N HIS A 185 -17.01 -7.30 24.95
CA HIS A 185 -16.93 -8.76 24.79
C HIS A 185 -15.57 -9.35 25.20
N SER A 186 -14.49 -8.60 25.02
CA SER A 186 -13.15 -9.03 25.47
C SER A 186 -13.01 -9.03 26.98
N VAL A 187 -13.74 -8.15 27.69
CA VAL A 187 -13.80 -8.13 29.16
C VAL A 187 -14.63 -9.31 29.66
N GLU A 188 -15.78 -9.60 29.04
CA GLU A 188 -16.60 -10.77 29.37
C GLU A 188 -15.79 -12.07 29.30
N LEU A 189 -15.03 -12.27 28.22
CA LEU A 189 -14.15 -13.43 28.03
C LEU A 189 -13.06 -13.58 29.12
N ARG A 190 -12.65 -12.48 29.75
CA ARG A 190 -11.61 -12.47 30.81
C ARG A 190 -12.19 -12.60 32.21
N HIS A 191 -13.42 -12.15 32.42
CA HIS A 191 -14.12 -12.24 33.70
C HIS A 191 -14.64 -13.65 34.02
N ASP A 192 -14.71 -14.55 33.03
CA ASP A 192 -15.22 -15.90 33.26
C ASP A 192 -14.26 -16.83 34.04
N GLU A 193 -12.97 -16.50 34.26
CA GLU A 193 -12.07 -17.41 35.00
C GLU A 193 -10.75 -16.74 35.48
N VAL A 194 -10.81 -15.82 36.46
CA VAL A 194 -9.59 -15.41 37.19
C VAL A 194 -9.40 -16.30 38.41
N CYS A 195 -8.90 -17.51 38.16
CA CYS A 195 -8.45 -18.42 39.20
C CYS A 195 -7.01 -18.08 39.59
N CYS A 196 -6.76 -17.67 40.83
CA CYS A 196 -5.41 -17.41 41.30
C CYS A 196 -4.54 -18.68 41.20
N PRO A 197 -3.43 -18.68 40.43
CA PRO A 197 -2.61 -19.88 40.21
C PRO A 197 -1.88 -20.37 41.48
N GLU A 198 -1.80 -19.54 42.52
CA GLU A 198 -1.19 -19.89 43.81
C GLU A 198 -2.17 -20.55 44.80
N CYS A 199 -3.47 -20.25 44.72
CA CYS A 199 -4.44 -20.72 45.72
C CYS A 199 -5.78 -21.24 45.18
N GLY A 200 -6.02 -21.16 43.87
CA GLY A 200 -7.25 -21.62 43.23
C GLY A 200 -8.51 -20.84 43.63
N HIS A 201 -8.35 -19.64 44.17
CA HIS A 201 -9.47 -18.77 44.50
C HIS A 201 -9.91 -18.00 43.25
N GLU A 202 -11.19 -18.10 42.93
CA GLU A 202 -11.87 -17.32 41.90
C GLU A 202 -12.22 -15.96 42.51
N PHE A 203 -11.70 -14.89 41.94
CA PHE A 203 -12.09 -13.53 42.33
C PHE A 203 -12.95 -12.92 41.24
N ASP A 204 -14.09 -12.36 41.62
CA ASP A 204 -14.92 -11.57 40.72
C ASP A 204 -14.28 -10.18 40.59
N ALA A 205 -13.72 -9.87 39.42
CA ALA A 205 -13.03 -8.60 39.20
C ALA A 205 -13.96 -7.37 39.25
N SER A 206 -15.29 -7.58 39.41
CA SER A 206 -16.25 -6.50 39.66
C SER A 206 -16.22 -5.94 41.09
N GLU A 207 -15.59 -6.61 42.07
CA GLU A 207 -15.60 -6.18 43.48
C GLU A 207 -14.41 -5.28 43.89
N THR A 208 -13.48 -4.94 42.99
CA THR A 208 -12.28 -4.14 43.34
C THR A 208 -12.36 -2.66 42.91
N SER A 209 -13.54 -2.13 42.61
CA SER A 209 -13.73 -0.69 42.35
C SER A 209 -14.56 -0.02 43.45
N GLU A 210 -13.93 0.22 44.61
CA GLU A 210 -14.35 1.21 45.62
C GLU A 210 -13.13 1.98 46.15
#